data_AF-A0A7U9L4N7-F1
#
_entry.id   AF-A0A7U9L4N7-F1
#
_cell.length_a   1.000
_cell.length_b   1.000
_cell.length_c   1.000
_cell.angle_alpha   90.00
_cell.angle_beta   90.00
_cell.angle_gamma   90.00
#
_symmetry.space_group_name_H-M   'P 1'
#
loop_
_entity.id
_entity.type
_entity.pdbx_description
1 polymer ?
#
loop_
_entity_poly.entity_id
_entity_poly.type
_entity_poly.pdbx_seq_one_letter_code
_entity_poly.pdbx_strand_id
1 'polypeptide(L)'
;MSPCPPFGSLSVGDEVFGDLRWIDLYLRRGDTDRVIATIGSARERARRMSAPEMLFLVDAWEAASRVGRGDLDRARDLLDDAERGLRGGTLFPGDHARTLAGGVRAAYCLETGDLAGAERALGTAYAAAPAARDLPILSVVAVQAAAFAEAHGRHHRAAVLLGAASRLRGAHDRTDRQVRDLTRRGRAALGEDAFAAAYGTGWELDGKTAATEVDPGRLRRELGTARPGHG
;
A
#
# COMPACT_ATOMS: atom_id res chain seq x y z
N MET A 1 34.52 -18.57 -13.51
CA MET A 1 33.83 -17.82 -14.57
C MET A 1 32.38 -18.27 -14.57
N SER A 2 31.46 -17.44 -14.07
CA SER A 2 30.03 -17.73 -14.18
C SER A 2 29.60 -17.54 -15.63
N PRO A 3 28.81 -18.47 -16.22
CA PRO A 3 28.39 -18.37 -17.61
C PRO A 3 27.47 -17.15 -17.81
N CYS A 4 27.67 -16.45 -18.93
CA CYS A 4 26.79 -15.36 -19.34
C CYS A 4 25.40 -15.94 -19.63
N PRO A 5 24.31 -15.40 -19.08
CA PRO A 5 22.97 -15.91 -19.35
C PRO A 5 22.62 -15.79 -20.85
N PRO A 6 21.84 -16.73 -21.43
CA PRO A 6 21.41 -16.63 -22.83
C PRO A 6 20.55 -15.37 -23.03
N PHE A 7 20.68 -14.70 -24.17
CA PHE A 7 19.83 -13.56 -24.53
C PHE A 7 18.34 -13.93 -24.35
N GLY A 8 17.65 -13.24 -23.43
CA GLY A 8 16.25 -13.49 -23.07
C GLY A 8 16.01 -14.13 -21.70
N SER A 9 17.04 -14.58 -20.98
CA SER A 9 16.87 -14.98 -19.57
C SER A 9 16.81 -13.75 -18.66
N LEU A 10 15.78 -13.69 -17.81
CA LEU A 10 15.64 -12.66 -16.79
C LEU A 10 16.84 -12.70 -15.83
N SER A 11 17.31 -11.54 -15.39
CA SER A 11 18.25 -11.51 -14.27
C SER A 11 17.54 -11.97 -12.99
N VAL A 12 18.28 -12.44 -11.99
CA VAL A 12 17.68 -12.81 -10.69
C VAL A 12 16.95 -11.60 -10.06
N GLY A 13 17.43 -10.38 -10.31
CA GLY A 13 16.72 -9.17 -9.93
C GLY A 13 15.37 -9.03 -10.64
N ASP A 14 15.33 -9.21 -11.95
CA ASP A 14 14.09 -9.14 -12.74
C ASP A 14 13.09 -10.23 -12.34
N GLU A 15 13.58 -11.42 -11.99
CA GLU A 15 12.73 -12.50 -11.45
C GLU A 15 12.08 -12.11 -10.13
N VAL A 16 12.84 -11.53 -9.19
CA VAL A 16 12.27 -11.06 -7.92
C VAL A 16 11.27 -9.94 -8.16
N PHE A 17 11.54 -8.99 -9.07
CA PHE A 17 10.55 -7.97 -9.42
C PHE A 17 9.29 -8.58 -10.04
N GLY A 18 9.44 -9.60 -10.89
CA GLY A 18 8.33 -10.40 -11.40
C GLY A 18 7.51 -11.01 -10.26
N ASP A 19 8.16 -11.66 -9.30
CA ASP A 19 7.50 -12.23 -8.13
C ASP A 19 6.72 -11.18 -7.33
N LEU A 20 7.32 -10.01 -7.08
CA LEU A 20 6.69 -8.94 -6.32
C LEU A 20 5.40 -8.43 -7.00
N ARG A 21 5.39 -8.36 -8.34
CA ARG A 21 4.18 -8.02 -9.10
C ARG A 21 3.12 -9.13 -9.02
N TRP A 22 3.55 -10.39 -9.02
CA TRP A 22 2.64 -11.53 -8.80
C TRP A 22 2.08 -11.54 -7.38
N ILE A 23 2.88 -11.22 -6.36
CA ILE A 23 2.43 -11.13 -4.96
C ILE A 23 1.35 -10.05 -4.81
N ASP A 24 1.58 -8.83 -5.32
CA ASP A 24 0.55 -7.77 -5.35
C ASP A 24 -0.75 -8.26 -5.99
N LEU A 25 -0.66 -8.93 -7.14
CA LEU A 25 -1.85 -9.44 -7.84
C LEU A 25 -2.58 -10.53 -7.04
N TYR A 26 -1.86 -11.50 -6.49
CA TYR A 26 -2.45 -12.59 -5.73
C TYR A 26 -3.06 -12.11 -4.41
N LEU A 27 -2.44 -11.14 -3.75
CA LEU A 27 -3.01 -10.48 -2.56
C LEU A 27 -4.35 -9.84 -2.87
N ARG A 28 -4.42 -9.06 -3.95
CA ARG A 28 -5.66 -8.40 -4.36
C ARG A 28 -6.77 -9.39 -4.66
N ARG A 29 -6.43 -10.51 -5.29
CA ARG A 29 -7.38 -11.61 -5.58
C ARG A 29 -7.75 -12.45 -4.36
N GLY A 30 -7.00 -12.37 -3.27
CA GLY A 30 -7.15 -13.25 -2.10
C GLY A 30 -6.62 -14.67 -2.31
N ASP A 31 -5.77 -14.90 -3.33
CA ASP A 31 -5.20 -16.20 -3.69
C ASP A 31 -4.07 -16.58 -2.70
N THR A 32 -4.45 -16.91 -1.46
CA THR A 32 -3.54 -17.05 -0.30
C THR A 32 -2.41 -18.07 -0.55
N ASP A 33 -2.71 -19.23 -1.10
CA ASP A 33 -1.70 -20.27 -1.35
C ASP A 33 -0.65 -19.80 -2.37
N ARG A 34 -1.08 -19.07 -3.39
CA ARG A 34 -0.18 -18.49 -4.39
C ARG A 34 0.66 -17.38 -3.80
N VAL A 35 0.10 -16.53 -2.93
CA VAL A 35 0.86 -15.53 -2.17
C VAL A 35 1.99 -16.18 -1.37
N ILE A 36 1.67 -17.21 -0.57
CA ILE A 36 2.65 -17.91 0.27
C ILE A 36 3.75 -18.53 -0.58
N ALA A 37 3.39 -19.24 -1.66
CA ALA A 37 4.35 -19.88 -2.55
C ALA A 37 5.28 -18.84 -3.21
N THR A 38 4.73 -17.76 -3.75
CA THR A 38 5.50 -16.71 -4.44
C THR A 38 6.39 -15.92 -3.48
N ILE A 39 5.94 -15.63 -2.25
CA ILE A 39 6.78 -15.03 -1.20
C ILE A 39 7.98 -15.94 -0.88
N GLY A 40 7.74 -17.25 -0.75
CA GLY A 40 8.81 -18.23 -0.50
C GLY A 40 9.88 -18.18 -1.58
N SER A 41 9.48 -18.21 -2.85
CA SER A 41 10.41 -18.13 -3.99
C SER A 41 11.14 -16.79 -4.06
N ALA A 42 10.43 -15.66 -3.86
CA ALA A 42 11.02 -14.32 -3.86
C ALA A 42 12.08 -14.17 -2.75
N ARG A 43 11.79 -14.69 -1.55
CA ARG A 43 12.71 -14.68 -0.41
C ARG A 43 13.98 -15.46 -0.69
N GLU A 44 13.85 -16.66 -1.26
CA GLU A 44 15.00 -17.50 -1.62
C GLU A 44 15.89 -16.82 -2.65
N ARG A 45 15.29 -16.20 -3.68
CA ARG A 45 16.03 -15.42 -4.69
C ARG A 45 16.71 -14.19 -4.08
N ALA A 46 16.01 -13.42 -3.27
CA ALA A 46 16.57 -12.24 -2.60
C ALA A 46 17.76 -12.58 -1.69
N ARG A 47 17.71 -13.72 -0.97
CA ARG A 47 18.83 -14.23 -0.18
C ARG A 47 20.06 -14.55 -1.04
N ARG A 48 19.85 -15.19 -2.21
CA ARG A 48 20.96 -15.51 -3.15
C ARG A 48 21.65 -14.26 -3.69
N MET A 49 20.92 -13.15 -3.82
CA MET A 49 21.47 -11.88 -4.28
C MET A 49 22.26 -11.12 -3.22
N SER A 50 22.20 -11.53 -1.93
CA SER A 50 22.76 -10.78 -0.80
C SER A 50 22.30 -9.31 -0.77
N ALA A 51 21.04 -9.04 -1.19
CA ALA A 51 20.45 -7.71 -1.27
C ALA A 51 19.44 -7.50 -0.11
N PRO A 52 19.85 -6.89 1.01
CA PRO A 52 18.99 -6.77 2.20
C PRO A 52 17.72 -5.95 1.95
N GLU A 53 17.78 -4.94 1.09
CA GLU A 53 16.63 -4.09 0.74
C GLU A 53 15.53 -4.88 0.00
N MET A 54 15.92 -5.86 -0.82
CA MET A 54 14.97 -6.77 -1.47
C MET A 54 14.29 -7.71 -0.47
N LEU A 55 15.00 -8.13 0.58
CA LEU A 55 14.39 -8.91 1.66
C LEU A 55 13.36 -8.09 2.43
N PHE A 56 13.65 -6.82 2.74
CA PHE A 56 12.68 -5.95 3.41
C PHE A 56 11.44 -5.71 2.56
N LEU A 57 11.58 -5.63 1.23
CA LEU A 57 10.44 -5.52 0.33
C LEU A 57 9.58 -6.81 0.33
N VAL A 58 10.21 -7.98 0.35
CA VAL A 58 9.51 -9.27 0.50
C VAL A 58 8.83 -9.38 1.87
N ASP A 59 9.51 -8.95 2.94
CA ASP A 59 8.96 -8.93 4.31
C ASP A 59 7.73 -8.04 4.41
N ALA A 60 7.75 -6.86 3.76
CA ALA A 60 6.60 -5.96 3.74
C ALA A 60 5.39 -6.57 3.01
N TRP A 61 5.60 -7.31 1.91
CA TRP A 61 4.51 -8.05 1.25
C TRP A 61 4.00 -9.23 2.08
N GLU A 62 4.88 -9.94 2.76
CA GLU A 62 4.45 -10.99 3.69
C GLU A 62 3.63 -10.41 4.83
N ALA A 63 4.07 -9.29 5.42
CA ALA A 63 3.31 -8.57 6.42
C ALA A 63 1.92 -8.15 5.88
N ALA A 64 1.81 -7.69 4.63
CA ALA A 64 0.52 -7.35 4.01
C ALA A 64 -0.43 -8.56 3.98
N SER A 65 0.08 -9.73 3.59
CA SER A 65 -0.68 -10.98 3.60
C SER A 65 -1.17 -11.35 5.01
N ARG A 66 -0.29 -11.20 6.00
CA ARG A 66 -0.53 -11.54 7.40
C ARG A 66 -1.60 -10.63 8.02
N VAL A 67 -1.49 -9.31 7.81
CA VAL A 67 -2.51 -8.33 8.24
C VAL A 67 -3.88 -8.69 7.66
N GLY A 68 -3.96 -8.96 6.35
CA GLY A 68 -5.22 -9.33 5.70
C GLY A 68 -5.85 -10.66 6.18
N ARG A 69 -5.08 -11.48 6.91
CA ARG A 69 -5.52 -12.74 7.54
C ARG A 69 -5.72 -12.63 9.05
N GLY A 70 -5.43 -11.47 9.65
CA GLY A 70 -5.48 -11.28 11.11
C GLY A 70 -4.29 -11.89 11.88
N ASP A 71 -3.22 -12.29 11.21
CA ASP A 71 -1.98 -12.76 11.85
C ASP A 71 -1.09 -11.56 12.22
N LEU A 72 -1.58 -10.78 13.19
CA LEU A 72 -1.04 -9.47 13.52
C LEU A 72 0.32 -9.55 14.23
N ASP A 73 0.54 -10.56 15.08
CA ASP A 73 1.82 -10.74 15.78
C ASP A 73 2.97 -10.92 14.79
N ARG A 74 2.79 -11.82 13.81
CA ARG A 74 3.84 -12.05 12.82
C ARG A 74 4.00 -10.89 11.85
N ALA A 75 2.90 -10.21 11.50
CA ALA A 75 2.97 -9.00 10.69
C ALA A 75 3.82 -7.92 11.38
N ARG A 76 3.63 -7.73 12.69
CA ARG A 76 4.39 -6.77 13.49
C ARG A 76 5.88 -7.06 13.46
N ASP A 77 6.30 -8.30 13.70
CA ASP A 77 7.72 -8.67 13.68
C ASP A 77 8.38 -8.30 12.34
N LEU A 78 7.73 -8.68 11.22
CA LEU A 78 8.22 -8.42 9.87
C LEU A 78 8.35 -6.91 9.60
N LEU A 79 7.37 -6.12 10.02
CA LEU A 79 7.39 -4.68 9.85
C LEU A 79 8.45 -4.01 10.74
N ASP A 80 8.59 -4.43 12.00
CA ASP A 80 9.57 -3.88 12.94
C ASP A 80 11.01 -4.13 12.43
N ASP A 81 11.26 -5.32 11.88
CA ASP A 81 12.56 -5.67 11.29
C ASP A 81 12.83 -4.92 9.98
N ALA A 82 11.85 -4.85 9.07
CA ALA A 82 11.97 -4.10 7.81
C ALA A 82 12.23 -2.61 8.07
N GLU A 83 11.48 -1.98 8.97
CA GLU A 83 11.66 -0.58 9.32
C GLU A 83 13.01 -0.31 9.99
N ARG A 84 13.50 -1.22 10.85
CA ARG A 84 14.83 -1.09 11.46
C ARG A 84 15.92 -1.14 10.39
N GLY A 85 15.79 -2.05 9.43
CA GLY A 85 16.73 -2.20 8.31
C GLY A 85 16.75 -1.01 7.34
N LEU A 86 15.59 -0.40 7.09
CA LEU A 86 15.43 0.70 6.12
C LEU A 86 15.87 2.08 6.63
N ARG A 87 16.32 2.20 7.90
CA ARG A 87 16.85 3.46 8.47
C ARG A 87 18.17 3.90 7.82
N GLY A 88 18.86 3.02 7.09
CA GLY A 88 20.20 3.24 6.52
C GLY A 88 20.31 4.11 5.25
N GLY A 89 19.24 4.78 4.80
CA GLY A 89 19.34 5.75 3.70
C GLY A 89 19.71 5.16 2.33
N THR A 90 19.10 4.03 1.97
CA THR A 90 19.33 3.36 0.69
C THR A 90 18.37 3.86 -0.38
N LEU A 91 18.89 4.26 -1.55
CA LEU A 91 18.08 4.41 -2.78
C LEU A 91 17.53 3.04 -3.22
N PHE A 92 16.72 3.01 -4.27
CA PHE A 92 16.04 1.82 -4.79
C PHE A 92 16.81 0.49 -4.60
N PRO A 93 16.17 -0.57 -4.05
CA PRO A 93 14.73 -0.73 -3.78
C PRO A 93 14.28 -0.22 -2.40
N GLY A 94 15.14 0.50 -1.66
CA GLY A 94 14.85 0.97 -0.30
C GLY A 94 13.61 1.87 -0.18
N ASP A 95 13.38 2.78 -1.13
CA ASP A 95 12.21 3.67 -1.09
C ASP A 95 10.90 2.95 -1.43
N HIS A 96 10.92 1.95 -2.31
CA HIS A 96 9.77 1.07 -2.56
C HIS A 96 9.44 0.24 -1.33
N ALA A 97 10.47 -0.35 -0.70
CA ALA A 97 10.31 -1.10 0.54
C ALA A 97 9.75 -0.22 1.66
N ARG A 98 10.25 1.02 1.81
CA ARG A 98 9.76 1.98 2.81
C ARG A 98 8.32 2.43 2.55
N THR A 99 7.99 2.70 1.29
CA THR A 99 6.62 3.07 0.88
C THR A 99 5.64 1.93 1.20
N LEU A 100 5.98 0.70 0.81
CA LEU A 100 5.14 -0.46 1.08
C LEU A 100 5.03 -0.76 2.58
N ALA A 101 6.16 -0.82 3.29
CA ALA A 101 6.18 -1.09 4.72
C ALA A 101 5.37 -0.06 5.50
N GLY A 102 5.47 1.23 5.17
CA GLY A 102 4.65 2.27 5.79
C GLY A 102 3.15 2.11 5.48
N GLY A 103 2.79 1.75 4.26
CA GLY A 103 1.40 1.45 3.90
C GLY A 103 0.85 0.25 4.67
N VAL A 104 1.61 -0.84 4.75
CA VAL A 104 1.22 -2.06 5.49
C VAL A 104 1.18 -1.79 7.00
N ARG A 105 2.09 -0.98 7.54
CA ARG A 105 2.04 -0.52 8.92
C ARG A 105 0.78 0.28 9.20
N ALA A 106 0.34 1.13 8.27
CA ALA A 106 -0.93 1.82 8.41
C ALA A 106 -2.11 0.85 8.49
N ALA A 107 -2.14 -0.17 7.61
CA ALA A 107 -3.16 -1.22 7.67
C ALA A 107 -3.15 -1.97 9.01
N TYR A 108 -1.97 -2.38 9.50
CA TYR A 108 -1.80 -3.01 10.81
C TYR A 108 -2.34 -2.12 11.96
N CYS A 109 -2.02 -0.83 11.93
CA CYS A 109 -2.48 0.13 12.93
C CYS A 109 -4.02 0.29 12.89
N LEU A 110 -4.63 0.28 11.70
CA LEU A 110 -6.09 0.31 11.57
C LEU A 110 -6.75 -0.94 12.16
N GLU A 111 -6.22 -2.13 11.87
CA GLU A 111 -6.73 -3.40 12.40
C GLU A 111 -6.59 -3.50 13.94
N THR A 112 -5.57 -2.85 14.50
CA THR A 112 -5.33 -2.81 15.96
C THR A 112 -5.99 -1.60 16.66
N GLY A 113 -6.67 -0.73 15.92
CA GLY A 113 -7.32 0.48 16.46
C GLY A 113 -6.37 1.64 16.80
N ASP A 114 -5.09 1.56 16.45
CA ASP A 114 -4.10 2.64 16.63
C ASP A 114 -4.19 3.68 15.50
N LEU A 115 -5.21 4.55 15.55
CA LEU A 115 -5.40 5.60 14.53
C LEU A 115 -4.21 6.57 14.44
N ALA A 116 -3.59 6.90 15.56
CA ALA A 116 -2.42 7.78 15.58
C ALA A 116 -1.20 7.11 14.93
N GLY A 117 -1.02 5.81 15.13
CA GLY A 117 -0.02 5.00 14.43
C GLY A 117 -0.27 4.94 12.93
N ALA A 118 -1.53 4.74 12.52
CA ALA A 118 -1.90 4.70 11.11
C ALA A 118 -1.56 6.03 10.41
N GLU A 119 -1.87 7.16 11.04
CA GLU A 119 -1.53 8.49 10.53
C GLU A 119 -0.03 8.67 10.31
N ARG A 120 0.79 8.32 11.32
CA ARG A 120 2.26 8.43 11.22
C ARG A 120 2.81 7.54 10.11
N ALA A 121 2.32 6.30 10.04
CA ALA A 121 2.76 5.31 9.05
C ALA A 121 2.42 5.75 7.61
N LEU A 122 1.21 6.28 7.39
CA LEU A 122 0.81 6.88 6.11
C LEU A 122 1.71 8.06 5.73
N GLY A 123 2.03 8.94 6.69
CA GLY A 123 2.95 10.07 6.45
C GLY A 123 4.34 9.60 6.01
N THR A 124 4.88 8.56 6.64
CA THR A 124 6.16 7.95 6.24
C THR A 124 6.08 7.31 4.85
N ALA A 125 5.01 6.56 4.56
CA ALA A 125 4.82 5.91 3.27
C ALA A 125 4.73 6.93 2.13
N TYR A 126 3.91 7.98 2.32
CA TYR A 126 3.75 9.05 1.34
C TYR A 126 5.05 9.82 1.10
N ALA A 127 5.82 10.13 2.16
CA ALA A 127 7.10 10.84 2.00
C ALA A 127 8.16 10.03 1.23
N ALA A 128 8.10 8.70 1.28
CA ALA A 128 8.99 7.81 0.54
C ALA A 128 8.62 7.67 -0.94
N ALA A 129 7.35 7.89 -1.31
CA ALA A 129 6.83 7.63 -2.64
C ALA A 129 7.32 8.56 -3.77
N PRO A 130 7.57 9.88 -3.57
CA PRO A 130 8.09 10.76 -4.61
C PRO A 130 9.45 10.35 -5.19
N ALA A 131 10.28 9.66 -4.41
CA ALA A 131 11.55 9.09 -4.89
C ALA A 131 11.32 7.90 -5.83
N ALA A 132 10.21 7.17 -5.67
CA ALA A 132 9.90 5.98 -6.45
C ALA A 132 9.44 6.28 -7.88
N ARG A 133 8.88 7.48 -8.15
CA ARG A 133 8.21 7.85 -9.44
C ARG A 133 7.22 6.80 -9.97
N ASP A 134 6.78 5.90 -9.09
CA ASP A 134 6.02 4.70 -9.39
C ASP A 134 4.60 4.92 -8.88
N LEU A 135 3.74 5.45 -9.75
CA LEU A 135 2.35 5.74 -9.40
C LEU A 135 1.58 4.49 -8.90
N PRO A 136 1.80 3.28 -9.45
CA PRO A 136 1.25 2.05 -8.89
C PRO A 136 1.57 1.79 -7.42
N ILE A 137 2.79 2.08 -6.92
CA ILE A 137 3.06 1.87 -5.49
C ILE A 137 2.36 2.93 -4.62
N LEU A 138 2.21 4.15 -5.12
CA LEU A 138 1.44 5.20 -4.44
C LEU A 138 -0.06 4.87 -4.35
N SER A 139 -0.59 4.08 -5.29
CA SER A 139 -1.95 3.53 -5.21
C SER A 139 -2.18 2.72 -3.93
N VAL A 140 -1.19 1.95 -3.46
CA VAL A 140 -1.30 1.18 -2.20
C VAL A 140 -1.47 2.13 -1.02
N VAL A 141 -0.69 3.21 -0.96
CA VAL A 141 -0.81 4.25 0.08
C VAL A 141 -2.18 4.91 0.02
N ALA A 142 -2.69 5.20 -1.17
CA ALA A 142 -4.00 5.80 -1.38
C ALA A 142 -5.16 4.92 -0.86
N VAL A 143 -5.09 3.59 -1.04
CA VAL A 143 -6.08 2.66 -0.48
C VAL A 143 -6.06 2.69 1.05
N GLN A 144 -4.87 2.72 1.67
CA GLN A 144 -4.77 2.82 3.13
C GLN A 144 -5.21 4.18 3.67
N ALA A 145 -4.96 5.27 2.93
CA ALA A 145 -5.49 6.59 3.25
C ALA A 145 -7.03 6.61 3.19
N ALA A 146 -7.64 5.90 2.22
CA ALA A 146 -9.09 5.74 2.15
C ALA A 146 -9.64 4.97 3.36
N ALA A 147 -8.97 3.88 3.76
CA ALA A 147 -9.34 3.12 4.97
C ALA A 147 -9.21 3.97 6.25
N PHE A 148 -8.16 4.79 6.35
CA PHE A 148 -7.99 5.72 7.47
C PHE A 148 -9.08 6.82 7.49
N ALA A 149 -9.44 7.38 6.34
CA ALA A 149 -10.56 8.31 6.24
C ALA A 149 -11.89 7.66 6.67
N GLU A 150 -12.12 6.40 6.26
CA GLU A 150 -13.29 5.62 6.68
C GLU A 150 -13.32 5.40 8.20
N ALA A 151 -12.19 5.05 8.81
CA ALA A 151 -12.09 4.85 10.26
C ALA A 151 -12.44 6.12 11.07
N HIS A 152 -12.32 7.30 10.44
CA HIS A 152 -12.76 8.59 10.98
C HIS A 152 -14.20 9.00 10.57
N GLY A 153 -14.99 8.09 9.98
CA GLY A 153 -16.35 8.35 9.51
C GLY A 153 -16.42 9.26 8.27
N ARG A 154 -15.29 9.52 7.60
CA ARG A 154 -15.24 10.40 6.41
C ARG A 154 -15.48 9.60 5.14
N HIS A 155 -16.65 8.98 5.02
CA HIS A 155 -16.98 8.09 3.92
C HIS A 155 -16.89 8.76 2.53
N HIS A 156 -17.31 10.03 2.40
CA HIS A 156 -17.17 10.77 1.14
C HIS A 156 -15.69 10.92 0.76
N ARG A 157 -14.84 11.26 1.73
CA ARG A 157 -13.40 11.40 1.51
C ARG A 157 -12.74 10.08 1.15
N ALA A 158 -13.14 9.00 1.82
CA ALA A 158 -12.69 7.65 1.48
C ALA A 158 -13.03 7.28 0.03
N ALA A 159 -14.24 7.61 -0.45
CA ALA A 159 -14.64 7.37 -1.84
C ALA A 159 -13.77 8.14 -2.85
N VAL A 160 -13.48 9.43 -2.60
CA VAL A 160 -12.55 10.23 -3.43
C VAL A 160 -11.16 9.58 -3.47
N LEU A 161 -10.63 9.16 -2.32
CA LEU A 161 -9.31 8.53 -2.24
C LEU A 161 -9.25 7.18 -2.98
N LEU A 162 -10.33 6.39 -2.99
CA LEU A 162 -10.42 5.16 -3.81
C LEU A 162 -10.41 5.45 -5.33
N GLY A 163 -11.08 6.53 -5.74
CA GLY A 163 -11.02 7.02 -7.12
C GLY A 163 -9.58 7.40 -7.51
N ALA A 164 -8.92 8.19 -6.66
CA ALA A 164 -7.53 8.60 -6.86
C ALA A 164 -6.57 7.39 -6.86
N ALA A 165 -6.79 6.40 -5.97
CA ALA A 165 -6.02 5.16 -5.96
C ALA A 165 -6.11 4.41 -7.29
N SER A 166 -7.31 4.35 -7.87
CA SER A 166 -7.55 3.75 -9.19
C SER A 166 -6.85 4.53 -10.29
N ARG A 167 -6.87 5.86 -10.21
CA ARG A 167 -6.18 6.76 -11.16
C ARG A 167 -4.67 6.58 -11.14
N LEU A 168 -4.08 6.51 -9.95
CA LEU A 168 -2.65 6.27 -9.76
C LEU A 168 -2.20 4.90 -10.29
N ARG A 169 -3.06 3.89 -10.14
CA ARG A 169 -2.83 2.56 -10.71
C ARG A 169 -3.02 2.51 -12.22
N GLY A 170 -3.84 3.41 -12.77
CA GLY A 170 -4.19 3.47 -14.18
C GLY A 170 -5.38 2.58 -14.57
N ALA A 171 -6.08 1.97 -13.60
CA ALA A 171 -7.22 1.09 -13.86
C ALA A 171 -8.15 1.01 -12.64
N HIS A 172 -9.43 0.72 -12.90
CA HIS A 172 -10.35 0.28 -11.86
C HIS A 172 -10.02 -1.15 -11.45
N ASP A 173 -9.62 -1.35 -10.21
CA ASP A 173 -9.37 -2.68 -9.68
C ASP A 173 -10.52 -3.16 -8.81
N ARG A 174 -11.47 -3.84 -9.44
CA ARG A 174 -12.61 -4.44 -8.75
C ARG A 174 -12.28 -5.78 -8.11
N THR A 175 -11.07 -6.32 -8.34
CA THR A 175 -10.68 -7.62 -7.79
C THR A 175 -10.09 -7.49 -6.39
N ASP A 176 -9.46 -6.35 -6.10
CA ASP A 176 -8.90 -6.03 -4.79
C ASP A 176 -9.96 -6.12 -3.68
N ARG A 177 -9.77 -7.10 -2.79
CA ARG A 177 -10.67 -7.36 -1.66
C ARG A 177 -10.84 -6.14 -0.75
N GLN A 178 -9.77 -5.41 -0.44
CA GLN A 178 -9.83 -4.26 0.43
C GLN A 178 -10.63 -3.13 -0.22
N VAL A 179 -10.37 -2.85 -1.51
CA VAL A 179 -11.13 -1.85 -2.28
C VAL A 179 -12.59 -2.23 -2.38
N ARG A 180 -12.93 -3.50 -2.61
CA ARG A 180 -14.31 -3.99 -2.63
C ARG A 180 -15.01 -3.76 -1.30
N ASP A 181 -14.34 -4.09 -0.19
CA ASP A 181 -14.91 -3.94 1.15
C ASP A 181 -15.12 -2.47 1.53
N LEU A 182 -14.14 -1.60 1.26
CA LEU A 182 -14.26 -0.15 1.43
C LEU A 182 -15.39 0.43 0.56
N THR A 183 -15.49 -0.01 -0.69
CA THR A 183 -16.55 0.42 -1.62
C THR A 183 -17.93 0.01 -1.11
N ARG A 184 -18.08 -1.23 -0.63
CA ARG A 184 -19.34 -1.73 -0.05
C ARG A 184 -19.76 -0.90 1.16
N ARG A 185 -18.85 -0.66 2.10
CA ARG A 185 -19.15 0.15 3.31
C ARG A 185 -19.42 1.61 2.96
N GLY A 186 -18.66 2.19 2.04
CA GLY A 186 -18.89 3.54 1.55
C GLY A 186 -20.26 3.73 0.90
N ARG A 187 -20.69 2.80 0.04
CA ARG A 187 -22.04 2.78 -0.54
C ARG A 187 -23.13 2.63 0.50
N ALA A 188 -22.93 1.78 1.50
CA ALA A 188 -23.89 1.62 2.60
C ALA A 188 -24.04 2.91 3.42
N ALA A 189 -22.95 3.69 3.59
CA ALA A 189 -22.96 4.92 4.36
C ALA A 189 -23.47 6.15 3.58
N LEU A 190 -23.19 6.24 2.28
CA LEU A 190 -23.49 7.42 1.45
C LEU A 190 -24.69 7.25 0.53
N GLY A 191 -25.06 6.01 0.18
CA GLY A 191 -25.87 5.69 -0.98
C GLY A 191 -25.03 5.55 -2.26
N GLU A 192 -25.61 4.90 -3.28
CA GLU A 192 -24.91 4.58 -4.53
C GLU A 192 -24.48 5.84 -5.30
N ASP A 193 -25.39 6.79 -5.52
CA ASP A 193 -25.14 7.97 -6.34
C ASP A 193 -24.08 8.89 -5.72
N ALA A 194 -24.18 9.14 -4.41
CA ALA A 194 -23.21 9.97 -3.70
C ALA A 194 -21.83 9.30 -3.63
N PHE A 195 -21.77 7.98 -3.44
CA PHE A 195 -20.51 7.25 -3.53
C PHE A 195 -19.91 7.32 -4.93
N ALA A 196 -20.71 7.09 -5.98
CA ALA A 196 -20.25 7.11 -7.36
C ALA A 196 -19.71 8.48 -7.77
N ALA A 197 -20.40 9.57 -7.40
CA ALA A 197 -19.94 10.94 -7.66
C ALA A 197 -18.61 11.26 -6.96
N ALA A 198 -18.49 10.89 -5.67
CA ALA A 198 -17.26 11.10 -4.90
C ALA A 198 -16.10 10.27 -5.47
N TYR A 199 -16.34 9.00 -5.80
CA TYR A 199 -15.35 8.15 -6.46
C TYR A 199 -14.93 8.72 -7.84
N GLY A 200 -15.89 9.18 -8.64
CA GLY A 200 -15.66 9.83 -9.93
C GLY A 200 -14.73 11.02 -9.82
N THR A 201 -14.94 11.87 -8.80
CA THR A 201 -14.08 13.04 -8.51
C THR A 201 -12.61 12.65 -8.36
N GLY A 202 -12.31 11.54 -7.67
CA GLY A 202 -10.94 11.05 -7.53
C GLY A 202 -10.39 10.40 -8.79
N TRP A 203 -11.23 9.69 -9.54
CA TRP A 203 -10.85 9.01 -10.77
C TRP A 203 -10.49 9.97 -11.91
N GLU A 204 -11.20 11.09 -12.01
CA GLU A 204 -11.04 12.10 -13.06
C GLU A 204 -9.79 12.97 -12.93
N LEU A 205 -9.10 12.91 -11.78
CA LEU A 205 -7.86 13.65 -11.56
C LEU A 205 -6.77 13.25 -12.56
N ASP A 206 -5.84 14.15 -12.89
CA ASP A 206 -4.58 13.73 -13.50
C ASP A 206 -3.65 13.05 -12.47
N GLY A 207 -2.61 12.35 -12.93
CA GLY A 207 -1.72 11.60 -12.04
C GLY A 207 -1.00 12.46 -10.98
N LYS A 208 -0.65 13.71 -11.31
CA LYS A 208 0.03 14.62 -10.37
C LYS A 208 -0.95 15.15 -9.33
N THR A 209 -2.16 15.48 -9.75
CA THR A 209 -3.22 15.92 -8.84
C THR A 209 -3.67 14.77 -7.95
N ALA A 210 -3.84 13.55 -8.48
CA ALA A 210 -4.14 12.37 -7.70
C ALA A 210 -3.04 12.07 -6.66
N ALA A 211 -1.77 12.21 -7.02
CA ALA A 211 -0.66 12.06 -6.08
C ALA A 211 -0.72 13.10 -4.95
N THR A 212 -1.05 14.35 -5.27
CA THR A 212 -1.24 15.40 -4.24
C THR A 212 -2.46 15.12 -3.37
N GLU A 213 -3.52 14.56 -3.96
CA GLU A 213 -4.79 14.31 -3.28
C GLU A 213 -4.69 13.25 -2.18
N VAL A 214 -3.82 12.27 -2.38
CA VAL A 214 -3.58 11.16 -1.45
C VAL A 214 -2.58 11.51 -0.33
N ASP A 215 -2.10 12.76 -0.27
CA ASP A 215 -1.29 13.27 0.84
C ASP A 215 -2.05 13.12 2.18
N PRO A 216 -1.57 12.27 3.11
CA PRO A 216 -2.20 12.10 4.43
C PRO A 216 -2.25 13.40 5.23
N GLY A 217 -1.32 14.34 4.97
CA GLY A 217 -1.32 15.66 5.59
C GLY A 217 -2.52 16.52 5.21
N ARG A 218 -3.11 16.32 4.02
CA ARG A 218 -4.40 16.96 3.64
C ARG A 218 -5.55 16.40 4.48
N LEU A 219 -5.65 15.09 4.56
CA LEU A 219 -6.67 14.41 5.35
C LEU A 219 -6.61 14.83 6.83
N ARG A 220 -5.41 14.89 7.42
CA ARG A 220 -5.20 15.38 8.78
C ARG A 220 -5.74 16.79 9.00
N ARG A 221 -5.47 17.70 8.06
CA ARG A 221 -5.95 19.09 8.14
C ARG A 221 -7.48 19.15 8.11
N GLU A 222 -8.13 18.37 7.25
CA GLU A 222 -9.58 18.26 7.16
C GLU A 222 -10.21 17.66 8.45
N LEU A 223 -9.54 16.69 9.07
CA LEU A 223 -9.98 16.13 10.35
C LEU A 223 -9.82 17.15 11.50
N GLY A 224 -8.75 17.94 11.49
CA GLY A 224 -8.48 18.97 12.49
C GLY A 224 -9.41 20.19 12.42
N THR A 225 -9.83 20.59 11.22
CA THR A 225 -10.76 21.74 11.02
C THR A 225 -12.21 21.42 11.41
N ALA A 226 -12.57 20.15 11.58
CA ALA A 226 -13.91 19.72 11.94
C ALA A 226 -14.18 19.66 13.45
N ARG A 227 -13.26 20.14 14.31
CA ARG A 227 -13.52 20.29 15.74
C ARG A 227 -14.40 21.54 15.95
N PRO A 228 -15.65 21.43 16.46
CA PRO A 228 -16.44 22.61 16.75
C PRO A 228 -15.81 23.35 17.94
N GLY A 229 -15.55 24.64 17.77
CA GLY A 229 -15.20 25.53 18.88
C GLY A 229 -16.27 25.38 19.96
N HIS A 230 -15.85 24.97 21.15
CA HIS A 230 -16.70 25.09 22.33
C HIS A 230 -16.76 26.58 22.69
N GLY A 231 -17.90 27.19 22.39
CA GLY A 231 -18.38 28.38 23.10
C GLY A 231 -19.03 27.98 24.41
#